data_AF-A0A806LGU2-F1
#
_entry.id   AF-A0A806LGU2-F1
#
_cell.length_a   1.000
_cell.length_b   1.000
_cell.length_c   1.000
_cell.angle_alpha   90.00
_cell.angle_beta   90.00
_cell.angle_gamma   90.00
#
_symmetry.space_group_name_H-M   'P 1'
#
loop_
_entity.id
_entity.type
_entity.pdbx_description
1 polymer ?
#
loop_
_entity_poly.entity_id
_entity_poly.type
_entity_poly.pdbx_seq_one_letter_code
_entity_poly.pdbx_strand_id
1 'polypeptide(L)'
;MVPREISEPFYHSKEWKKTRAAYIANVGGLCERCLKRGIIKPGYIVHHKHYITADNINDPSITLNWNNLEYLCFDCHQEEHFEKTAAVRSDVMFDAHGQLVPVSRSPLRSHKQLLKKERHATHE
;
A
#
# COMPACT_ATOMS: atom_id res chain seq x y z
N MET A 1 3.13 -14.97 -7.67
CA MET A 1 1.69 -15.09 -7.44
C MET A 1 1.34 -16.57 -7.45
N VAL A 2 0.64 -17.07 -6.45
CA VAL A 2 0.20 -18.49 -6.41
C VAL A 2 -0.99 -18.65 -7.34
N PRO A 3 -1.05 -19.70 -8.20
CA PRO A 3 -2.21 -19.97 -9.05
C PRO A 3 -3.52 -20.04 -8.25
N ARG A 4 -4.64 -19.65 -8.87
CA ARG A 4 -5.93 -19.55 -8.17
C ARG A 4 -6.44 -20.91 -7.72
N GLU A 5 -6.31 -21.92 -8.57
CA GLU A 5 -6.68 -23.30 -8.30
C GLU A 5 -5.95 -23.90 -7.09
N ILE A 6 -4.75 -23.40 -6.78
CA ILE A 6 -3.96 -23.80 -5.60
C ILE A 6 -4.36 -22.96 -4.38
N SER A 7 -4.54 -21.66 -4.55
CA SER A 7 -4.74 -20.71 -3.44
C SER A 7 -6.18 -20.60 -2.94
N GLU A 8 -7.17 -20.76 -3.82
CA GLU A 8 -8.58 -20.62 -3.50
C GLU A 8 -9.05 -21.60 -2.41
N PRO A 9 -8.71 -22.91 -2.45
CA PRO A 9 -9.09 -23.84 -1.39
C PRO A 9 -8.60 -23.41 -0.01
N PHE A 10 -7.36 -22.92 0.09
CA PHE A 10 -6.80 -22.43 1.34
C PHE A 10 -7.57 -21.21 1.87
N TYR A 11 -7.78 -20.18 1.03
CA TYR A 11 -8.49 -18.97 1.46
C TYR A 11 -9.99 -19.21 1.72
N HIS A 12 -10.57 -20.30 1.19
CA HIS A 12 -11.93 -20.71 1.50
C HIS A 12 -12.04 -21.69 2.68
N SER A 13 -10.91 -22.22 3.16
CA SER A 13 -10.84 -23.16 4.29
C SER A 13 -11.42 -22.59 5.58
N LYS A 14 -11.89 -23.46 6.47
CA LYS A 14 -12.43 -23.06 7.78
C LYS A 14 -11.31 -22.59 8.70
N GLU A 15 -10.13 -23.18 8.56
CA GLU A 15 -8.91 -22.97 9.31
C GLU A 15 -8.40 -21.54 9.08
N TRP A 16 -8.31 -21.11 7.82
CA TRP A 16 -7.96 -19.73 7.49
C TRP A 16 -8.99 -18.74 8.01
N LYS A 17 -10.29 -18.98 7.77
CA LYS A 17 -11.36 -18.07 8.22
C LYS A 17 -11.34 -17.87 9.74
N LYS A 18 -11.15 -18.94 10.51
CA LYS A 18 -11.01 -18.89 11.98
C LYS A 18 -9.76 -18.13 12.40
N THR A 19 -8.61 -18.47 11.82
CA THR A 19 -7.32 -17.83 12.13
C THR A 19 -7.36 -16.34 11.83
N ARG A 20 -7.87 -15.96 10.65
CA ARG A 20 -8.07 -14.56 10.25
C ARG A 20 -8.94 -13.80 11.25
N ALA A 21 -10.10 -14.35 11.62
CA ALA A 21 -11.01 -13.69 12.55
C ALA A 21 -10.38 -13.51 13.95
N ALA A 22 -9.74 -14.56 14.46
CA ALA A 22 -9.06 -14.53 15.76
C ALA A 22 -7.88 -13.54 15.77
N TYR A 23 -7.08 -13.50 14.71
CA TYR A 23 -5.96 -12.58 14.58
C TYR A 23 -6.43 -11.12 14.54
N ILE A 24 -7.46 -10.80 13.73
CA ILE A 24 -8.05 -9.45 13.65
C ILE A 24 -8.56 -8.99 15.02
N ALA A 25 -9.25 -9.87 15.76
CA ALA A 25 -9.73 -9.56 17.11
C ALA A 25 -8.58 -9.30 18.08
N ASN A 26 -7.51 -10.11 18.01
CA ASN A 26 -6.34 -9.95 18.87
C ASN A 26 -5.60 -8.62 18.66
N VAL A 27 -5.48 -8.16 17.42
CA VAL A 27 -4.80 -6.88 17.10
C VAL A 27 -5.73 -5.66 17.18
N GLY A 28 -6.95 -5.83 17.69
CA GLY A 28 -7.90 -4.74 17.91
C GLY A 28 -8.49 -4.14 16.63
N GLY A 29 -8.42 -4.85 15.49
CA GLY A 29 -9.00 -4.40 14.23
C GLY A 29 -8.33 -3.18 13.58
N LEU A 30 -7.18 -2.74 14.08
CA LEU A 30 -6.43 -1.61 13.54
C LEU A 30 -5.28 -2.08 12.65
N CYS A 31 -4.89 -1.23 11.70
CA CYS A 31 -3.72 -1.44 10.87
C CYS A 31 -2.45 -1.36 11.74
N GLU A 32 -1.72 -2.46 11.84
CA GLU A 32 -0.56 -2.57 12.73
C GLU A 32 0.59 -1.63 12.30
N ARG A 33 0.82 -1.47 10.99
CA ARG A 33 1.83 -0.52 10.46
C ARG A 33 1.44 0.94 10.71
N CYS A 34 0.16 1.30 10.57
CA CYS A 34 -0.31 2.65 10.91
C CYS A 34 -0.18 2.92 12.41
N LEU A 35 -0.57 1.96 13.25
CA LEU A 35 -0.49 2.11 14.70
C LEU A 35 0.95 2.32 15.18
N LYS A 36 1.93 1.60 14.61
CA LYS A 36 3.37 1.82 14.86
C LYS A 36 3.84 3.23 14.48
N ARG A 37 3.18 3.88 13.53
CA ARG A 37 3.44 5.29 13.12
C ARG A 37 2.63 6.31 13.94
N GLY A 38 1.84 5.88 14.95
CA GLY A 38 0.97 6.75 15.73
C GLY A 38 -0.34 7.12 15.01
N ILE A 39 -0.70 6.43 13.94
CA ILE A 39 -1.89 6.70 13.12
C ILE A 39 -2.97 5.66 13.44
N ILE A 40 -4.14 6.12 13.90
CA ILE A 40 -5.29 5.25 14.13
C ILE A 40 -6.05 5.07 12.81
N LYS A 41 -5.97 3.87 12.24
CA LYS A 41 -6.65 3.52 10.99
C LYS A 41 -7.14 2.07 11.04
N PRO A 42 -8.39 1.78 10.65
CA PRO A 42 -8.89 0.41 10.55
C PRO A 42 -8.04 -0.42 9.58
N GLY A 43 -7.83 -1.69 9.91
CA GLY A 43 -7.29 -2.65 8.96
C GLY A 43 -8.33 -3.06 7.91
N TYR A 44 -7.86 -3.65 6.83
CA TYR A 44 -8.64 -4.07 5.67
C TYR A 44 -8.38 -5.54 5.35
N ILE A 45 -7.12 -5.98 5.39
CA ILE A 45 -6.69 -7.31 4.98
C ILE A 45 -5.65 -7.87 5.95
N VAL A 46 -5.73 -9.17 6.24
CA VAL A 46 -4.66 -9.91 6.91
C VAL A 46 -3.69 -10.36 5.82
N HIS A 47 -2.45 -9.91 5.94
CA HIS A 47 -1.36 -10.13 5.01
C HIS A 47 -0.34 -11.12 5.61
N HIS A 48 0.28 -11.93 4.75
CA HIS A 48 1.36 -12.85 5.12
C HIS A 48 2.72 -12.18 4.88
N LYS A 49 3.47 -11.89 5.95
CA LYS A 49 4.79 -11.23 5.88
C LYS A 49 5.80 -12.02 5.04
N HIS A 50 5.82 -13.33 5.24
CA HIS A 50 6.49 -14.30 4.37
C HIS A 50 5.47 -14.84 3.39
N TYR A 51 5.72 -14.58 2.11
CA TYR A 51 4.84 -14.93 1.01
C TYR A 51 4.49 -16.43 1.00
N ILE A 52 3.19 -16.70 0.84
CA ILE A 52 2.72 -18.04 0.50
C ILE A 52 3.11 -18.35 -0.95
N THR A 53 3.61 -19.55 -1.16
CA THR A 53 4.00 -20.14 -2.44
C THR A 53 3.19 -21.41 -2.67
N ALA A 54 3.22 -21.95 -3.89
CA ALA A 54 2.56 -23.23 -4.18
C ALA A 54 3.13 -24.38 -3.32
N ASP A 55 4.42 -24.30 -2.96
CA ASP A 55 5.10 -25.34 -2.21
C ASP A 55 4.79 -25.30 -0.70
N ASN A 56 4.51 -24.12 -0.16
CA ASN A 56 4.30 -23.94 1.29
C ASN A 56 2.83 -23.76 1.71
N ILE A 57 1.88 -23.70 0.77
CA ILE A 57 0.48 -23.37 1.06
C ILE A 57 -0.24 -24.40 1.95
N ASN A 58 0.28 -25.62 2.01
CA ASN A 58 -0.28 -26.68 2.84
C ASN A 58 0.41 -26.80 4.21
N ASP A 59 1.38 -25.93 4.53
CA ASP A 59 2.08 -25.92 5.82
C ASP A 59 1.40 -24.93 6.79
N PRO A 60 0.69 -25.40 7.83
CA PRO A 60 0.04 -24.53 8.81
C PRO A 60 1.03 -23.71 9.66
N SER A 61 2.28 -24.18 9.80
CA SER A 61 3.32 -23.47 10.55
C SER A 61 3.81 -22.21 9.82
N ILE A 62 3.44 -22.06 8.54
CA ILE A 62 3.67 -20.88 7.72
C ILE A 62 2.36 -20.12 7.50
N THR A 63 1.31 -20.81 7.05
CA THR A 63 0.08 -20.19 6.56
C THR A 63 -0.87 -19.71 7.66
N LEU A 64 -0.85 -20.36 8.83
CA LEU A 64 -1.69 -20.02 9.98
C LEU A 64 -0.90 -19.49 11.18
N ASN A 65 0.40 -19.32 11.03
CA ASN A 65 1.28 -18.83 12.08
C ASN A 65 1.13 -17.32 12.27
N TRP A 66 0.71 -16.90 13.46
CA TRP A 66 0.46 -15.49 13.79
C TRP A 66 1.70 -14.61 13.66
N ASN A 67 2.89 -15.16 13.88
CA ASN A 67 4.14 -14.42 13.66
C ASN A 67 4.33 -14.05 12.18
N ASN A 68 3.73 -14.82 11.27
CA ASN A 68 3.74 -14.57 9.84
C ASN A 68 2.57 -13.69 9.36
N LEU A 69 1.64 -13.29 10.24
CA LEU A 69 0.49 -12.47 9.88
C LEU A 69 0.69 -11.02 10.30
N GLU A 70 0.10 -10.10 9.55
CA GLU A 70 -0.14 -8.71 9.97
C GLU A 70 -1.47 -8.20 9.42
N TYR A 71 -2.17 -7.35 10.17
CA TYR A 71 -3.41 -6.72 9.73
C TYR A 71 -3.14 -5.31 9.21
N LEU A 72 -3.43 -5.09 7.92
CA LEU A 72 -3.06 -3.87 7.20
C LEU A 72 -4.28 -3.17 6.64
N CYS A 73 -4.25 -1.84 6.64
CA CYS A 73 -5.16 -1.04 5.82
C CYS A 73 -4.80 -1.19 4.34
N PHE A 74 -5.71 -0.78 3.45
CA PHE A 74 -5.51 -0.86 2.00
C PHE A 74 -4.19 -0.20 1.57
N ASP A 75 -3.91 1.03 1.99
CA ASP A 75 -2.70 1.76 1.58
C ASP A 75 -1.40 1.04 2.00
N CYS A 76 -1.31 0.58 3.26
CA CYS A 76 -0.13 -0.15 3.72
C CYS A 76 0.06 -1.48 2.97
N HIS A 77 -1.05 -2.14 2.59
CA HIS A 77 -0.99 -3.36 1.79
C HIS A 77 -0.58 -3.07 0.34
N GLN A 78 -1.04 -1.96 -0.23
CA GLN A 78 -0.63 -1.52 -1.55
C GLN A 78 0.85 -1.13 -1.56
N GLU A 79 1.34 -0.43 -0.54
CA GLU A 79 2.76 -0.13 -0.34
C GLU A 79 3.58 -1.43 -0.36
N GLU A 80 3.20 -2.44 0.43
CA GLU A 80 3.92 -3.73 0.46
C GLU A 80 4.06 -4.40 -0.92
N HIS A 81 3.00 -4.39 -1.73
CA HIS A 81 3.02 -5.03 -3.05
C HIS A 81 3.55 -4.16 -4.19
N PHE A 82 3.45 -2.84 -4.07
CA PHE A 82 3.65 -1.89 -5.17
C PHE A 82 4.60 -0.73 -4.84
N GLU A 83 5.34 -0.78 -3.72
CA GLU A 83 6.29 0.26 -3.29
C GLU A 83 7.26 0.71 -4.40
N LYS A 84 7.54 -0.16 -5.38
CA LYS A 84 8.46 0.09 -6.49
C LYS A 84 7.79 0.58 -7.78
N THR A 85 6.47 0.65 -7.83
CA THR A 85 5.72 0.97 -9.05
C THR A 85 4.83 2.17 -8.80
N ALA A 86 5.39 3.37 -8.97
CA ALA A 86 4.57 4.57 -9.05
C ALA A 86 3.58 4.42 -10.21
N ALA A 87 2.30 4.73 -9.96
CA ALA A 87 1.26 4.71 -11.01
C ALA A 87 1.60 5.63 -12.19
N VAL A 88 2.47 6.62 -11.95
CA VAL A 88 2.95 7.58 -12.92
C VAL A 88 4.49 7.50 -12.94
N ARG A 89 5.08 7.38 -14.14
CA ARG A 89 6.53 7.46 -14.30
C ARG A 89 7.04 8.81 -13.82
N SER A 90 8.26 8.86 -13.30
CA SER A 90 8.85 10.08 -12.74
C SER A 90 9.03 11.23 -13.74
N ASP A 91 8.93 10.97 -15.04
CA ASP A 91 9.09 11.95 -16.11
C ASP A 91 7.77 12.57 -16.62
N VAL A 92 6.61 12.15 -16.10
CA VAL A 92 5.29 12.65 -16.51
C VAL A 92 4.37 13.01 -15.32
N MET A 93 3.36 13.84 -15.55
CA MET A 93 2.34 14.24 -14.56
C MET A 93 0.98 14.49 -15.26
N PHE A 94 -0.11 14.57 -14.49
CA PHE A 94 -1.40 15.00 -15.03
C PHE A 94 -1.52 16.54 -14.97
N ASP A 95 -1.98 17.16 -16.05
CA ASP A 95 -2.34 18.59 -16.06
C ASP A 95 -3.76 18.83 -15.50
N ALA A 96 -4.21 20.10 -15.52
CA ALA A 96 -5.52 20.50 -15.02
C ALA A 96 -6.71 19.88 -15.79
N HIS A 97 -6.46 19.36 -17.00
CA HIS A 97 -7.44 18.67 -17.82
C HIS A 97 -7.32 17.14 -17.71
N GLY A 98 -6.43 16.64 -16.85
CA GLY A 98 -6.19 15.21 -16.68
C GLY A 98 -5.36 14.60 -17.82
N GLN A 99 -4.66 15.39 -18.63
CA GLN A 99 -3.75 14.86 -19.65
C GLN A 99 -2.37 14.55 -19.08
N LEU A 100 -1.78 13.44 -19.52
CA LEU A 100 -0.43 13.03 -19.11
C LEU A 100 0.62 13.84 -19.90
N VAL A 101 1.32 14.74 -19.22
CA VAL A 101 2.32 15.65 -19.80
C VAL A 101 3.71 15.44 -19.19
N PRO A 102 4.80 15.70 -19.92
CA PRO A 102 6.15 15.66 -19.33
C PRO A 102 6.29 16.64 -18.17
N VAL A 103 7.00 16.26 -17.10
CA VAL A 103 7.21 17.11 -15.92
C VAL A 103 7.88 18.45 -16.27
N SER A 104 8.68 18.49 -17.34
CA SER A 104 9.32 19.71 -17.86
C SER A 104 8.35 20.73 -18.46
N ARG A 105 7.14 20.33 -18.84
CA ARG A 105 6.11 21.20 -19.43
C ARG A 105 5.09 21.71 -18.42
N SER A 106 5.33 21.50 -17.12
CA SER A 106 4.38 21.89 -16.08
C SER A 106 4.16 23.42 -16.05
N PRO A 107 2.91 23.91 -16.21
CA PRO A 107 2.55 25.31 -16.00
C PRO A 107 2.88 25.80 -14.57
N LEU A 108 2.97 24.89 -13.60
CA LEU A 108 3.26 25.21 -12.20
C LEU A 108 4.70 25.70 -11.98
N ARG A 109 5.64 25.42 -12.89
CA ARG A 109 7.00 25.99 -12.84
C ARG A 109 7.04 27.45 -13.25
N SER A 110 6.18 27.90 -14.17
CA SER A 110 6.15 29.31 -14.58
C SER A 110 5.67 30.20 -13.44
N HIS A 111 4.71 29.73 -12.63
CA HIS A 111 4.17 30.50 -11.51
C HIS A 111 5.17 30.73 -10.36
N LYS A 112 6.08 29.77 -10.11
CA LYS A 112 7.18 29.94 -9.13
C LYS A 112 8.25 30.93 -9.60
N GLN A 113 8.42 31.11 -10.90
CA GLN A 113 9.33 32.12 -11.46
C GLN A 113 8.72 33.52 -11.45
N LEU A 114 7.40 33.67 -11.68
CA LEU A 114 6.71 34.96 -11.55
C LEU A 114 6.76 35.52 -10.11
N LEU A 115 6.47 34.68 -9.10
CA LEU A 115 6.49 35.07 -7.68
C LEU A 115 7.90 35.40 -7.12
N LYS A 116 8.98 35.06 -7.85
CA LYS A 116 10.35 35.46 -7.48
C LYS A 116 10.73 36.82 -8.05
N LYS A 117 10.14 37.22 -9.19
CA LYS A 117 10.43 38.48 -9.87
C LYS A 117 9.78 39.68 -9.18
N GLU A 118 8.58 39.51 -8.63
CA GLU A 118 7.85 40.57 -7.92
C GLU A 118 8.47 40.94 -6.56
N ARG A 119 9.20 40.01 -5.91
CA ARG A 119 9.88 40.27 -4.64
C ARG A 119 11.20 41.05 -4.76
N HIS A 120 11.74 41.21 -5.97
CA HIS A 120 12.97 41.98 -6.22
C HIS A 120 12.69 43.40 -6.74
N ALA A 121 11.43 43.78 -6.94
CA ALA A 121 11.05 45.09 -7.49
C ALA A 121 10.63 46.12 -6.42
N THR A 122 10.74 45.79 -5.13
CA THR A 122 10.33 46.67 -4.01
C THR A 122 11.47 47.06 -3.08
N HIS A 123 12.70 47.12 -3.60
CA HIS A 123 13.85 47.68 -2.90
C HIS A 123 14.60 48.65 -3.82
N GLU A 124 14.02 49.83 -4.00
CA GLU A 124 14.69 51.12 -4.24
C GLU A 124 13.70 52.25 -3.90
#